data_AF-A0A7C6KC08-F1
#
_entry.id   AF-A0A7C6KC08-F1
#
_cell.length_a   1.000
_cell.length_b   1.000
_cell.length_c   1.000
_cell.angle_alpha   90.00
_cell.angle_beta   90.00
_cell.angle_gamma   90.00
#
_symmetry.space_group_name_H-M   'P 1'
#
loop_
_entity.id
_entity.type
_entity.pdbx_description
1 polymer ?
#
loop_
_entity_poly.entity_id
_entity_poly.type
_entity_poly.pdbx_seq_one_letter_code
_entity_poly.pdbx_strand_id
1 'polypeptide(L)'
;MAKFVMQKEELAQAALKLREVLHEARDGFKKRGFPISVADVDYALELLNPILDLCIAKELEEPFDFIGYMGRIMGDHLGFPNIRPYWWNLCDLGRGGLTEEDFWMTDFSRLRLMPKQLRPPPEYQPSEAEQEKIKNDLIFKSGG
;
A
#
# COMPACT_ATOMS: atom_id res chain seq x y z
N MET A 1 -1.75 18.99 -12.63
CA MET A 1 -1.77 17.96 -11.57
C MET A 1 -2.04 18.65 -10.26
N ALA A 2 -3.00 18.16 -9.47
CA ALA A 2 -3.22 18.65 -8.11
C ALA A 2 -1.95 18.46 -7.28
N LYS A 3 -1.55 19.47 -6.50
CA LYS A 3 -0.36 19.42 -5.65
C LYS A 3 -0.74 18.70 -4.35
N PHE A 4 -0.12 17.57 -4.07
CA PHE A 4 -0.26 16.86 -2.79
C PHE A 4 0.91 17.18 -1.86
N VAL A 5 0.67 17.04 -0.56
CA VAL A 5 1.69 17.13 0.49
C VAL A 5 1.45 16.01 1.49
N MET A 6 2.40 15.08 1.58
CA MET A 6 2.30 13.98 2.54
C MET A 6 2.54 14.50 3.96
N GLN A 7 1.54 14.36 4.82
CA GLN A 7 1.61 14.62 6.27
C GLN A 7 2.31 13.44 6.95
N LYS A 8 3.64 13.35 6.77
CA LYS A 8 4.43 12.14 7.07
C LYS A 8 4.40 11.77 8.55
N GLU A 9 4.46 12.74 9.45
CA GLU A 9 4.37 12.53 10.90
C GLU A 9 3.00 11.97 11.31
N GLU A 10 1.92 12.61 10.88
CA GLU A 10 0.55 12.21 11.18
C GLU A 10 0.24 10.84 10.59
N LEU A 11 0.71 10.59 9.35
CA LEU A 11 0.56 9.32 8.67
C LEU A 11 1.30 8.19 9.40
N ALA A 12 2.53 8.43 9.86
CA ALA A 12 3.29 7.47 10.65
C ALA A 12 2.56 7.11 11.96
N GLN A 13 2.03 8.12 12.66
CA GLN A 13 1.26 7.92 13.88
C GLN A 13 -0.04 7.14 13.62
N ALA A 14 -0.77 7.47 12.56
CA ALA A 14 -1.99 6.77 12.19
C ALA A 14 -1.72 5.31 11.82
N ALA A 15 -0.65 5.04 11.06
CA ALA A 15 -0.24 3.70 10.67
C ALA A 15 0.15 2.84 11.89
N LEU A 16 0.96 3.40 12.80
CA LEU A 16 1.31 2.74 14.05
C LEU A 16 0.05 2.43 14.86
N LYS A 17 -0.85 3.41 14.99
CA LYS A 17 -2.05 3.24 15.81
C LYS A 17 -3.00 2.19 15.23
N LEU A 18 -3.18 2.15 13.91
CA LEU A 18 -3.98 1.11 13.27
C LEU A 18 -3.38 -0.28 13.52
N ARG A 19 -2.05 -0.43 13.39
CA ARG A 19 -1.35 -1.69 13.66
C ARG A 19 -1.59 -2.17 15.09
N GLU A 20 -1.44 -1.29 16.08
CA GLU A 20 -1.74 -1.60 17.49
C GLU A 20 -3.16 -2.10 17.66
N VAL A 21 -4.14 -1.38 17.12
CA VAL A 21 -5.56 -1.69 17.25
C VAL A 21 -5.91 -3.02 16.57
N LEU A 22 -5.29 -3.34 15.44
CA LEU A 22 -5.44 -4.64 14.80
C LEU A 22 -4.89 -5.76 15.69
N HIS A 23 -3.70 -5.60 16.28
CA HIS A 23 -3.17 -6.59 17.22
C HIS A 23 -4.06 -6.77 18.46
N GLU A 24 -4.55 -5.68 19.04
CA GLU A 24 -5.49 -5.74 20.17
C GLU A 24 -6.80 -6.44 19.78
N ALA A 25 -7.34 -6.15 18.61
CA ALA A 25 -8.56 -6.80 18.10
C ALA A 25 -8.33 -8.29 17.90
N ARG A 26 -7.22 -8.68 17.28
CA ARG A 26 -6.80 -10.08 17.11
C ARG A 26 -6.75 -10.82 18.43
N ASP A 27 -6.06 -10.27 19.42
CA ASP A 27 -5.94 -10.87 20.75
C ASP A 27 -7.30 -10.96 21.46
N GLY A 28 -8.14 -9.94 21.30
CA GLY A 28 -9.52 -9.93 21.77
C GLY A 28 -10.36 -11.06 21.15
N PHE A 29 -10.30 -11.25 19.84
CA PHE A 29 -11.00 -12.33 19.13
C PHE A 29 -10.49 -13.70 19.53
N LYS A 30 -9.16 -13.85 19.69
CA LYS A 30 -8.55 -15.09 20.15
C LYS A 30 -9.04 -15.47 21.55
N LYS A 31 -9.08 -14.52 22.48
CA LYS A 31 -9.59 -14.74 23.85
C LYS A 31 -11.07 -15.12 23.88
N ARG A 32 -11.87 -14.60 22.93
CA ARG A 32 -13.31 -14.87 22.82
C ARG A 32 -13.66 -16.13 22.01
N GLY A 33 -12.66 -16.77 21.38
CA GLY A 33 -12.89 -17.97 20.57
C GLY A 33 -13.50 -17.68 19.20
N PHE A 34 -13.14 -16.57 18.55
CA PHE A 34 -13.58 -16.20 17.19
C PHE A 34 -12.47 -16.43 16.16
N PRO A 35 -12.24 -17.67 15.69
CA PRO A 35 -11.11 -18.00 14.82
C PRO A 35 -11.19 -17.34 13.44
N ILE A 36 -12.40 -17.15 12.90
CA ILE A 36 -12.58 -16.48 11.59
C ILE A 36 -12.13 -15.02 11.69
N SER A 37 -12.55 -14.30 12.74
CA SER A 37 -12.12 -12.91 12.95
C SER A 37 -10.62 -12.78 13.23
N VAL A 38 -10.00 -13.79 13.86
CA VAL A 38 -8.53 -13.83 13.99
C VAL A 38 -7.87 -13.95 12.62
N ALA A 39 -8.37 -14.85 11.75
CA ALA A 39 -7.85 -15.03 10.41
C ALA A 39 -8.04 -13.78 9.54
N ASP A 40 -9.18 -13.10 9.64
CA ASP A 40 -9.44 -11.84 8.93
C ASP A 40 -8.44 -10.74 9.35
N VAL A 41 -8.10 -10.65 10.64
CA VAL A 41 -7.08 -9.70 11.11
C VAL A 41 -5.67 -10.10 10.70
N ASP A 42 -5.32 -11.38 10.79
CA ASP A 42 -4.00 -11.88 10.35
C ASP A 42 -3.78 -11.59 8.87
N TYR A 43 -4.79 -11.83 8.04
CA TYR A 43 -4.75 -11.51 6.62
C TYR A 43 -4.66 -10.00 6.35
N ALA A 44 -5.40 -9.18 7.11
CA ALA A 44 -5.30 -7.72 6.99
C ALA A 44 -3.90 -7.21 7.36
N LEU A 45 -3.30 -7.72 8.43
CA LEU A 45 -1.94 -7.37 8.84
C LEU A 45 -0.91 -7.82 7.80
N GLU A 46 -1.04 -9.03 7.24
CA GLU A 46 -0.14 -9.53 6.19
C GLU A 46 -0.07 -8.57 4.99
N LEU A 47 -1.22 -8.12 4.49
CA LEU A 47 -1.30 -7.22 3.34
C LEU A 47 -0.91 -5.78 3.68
N LEU A 48 -1.31 -5.29 4.85
CA LEU A 48 -1.06 -3.89 5.23
C LEU A 48 0.36 -3.66 5.73
N ASN A 49 1.01 -4.63 6.37
CA ASN A 49 2.28 -4.42 7.05
C ASN A 49 3.36 -3.76 6.17
N PRO A 50 3.60 -4.17 4.91
CA PRO A 50 4.58 -3.50 4.06
C PRO A 50 4.32 -2.01 3.86
N ILE A 51 3.04 -1.62 3.71
CA ILE A 51 2.66 -0.22 3.49
C ILE A 51 2.67 0.54 4.82
N LEU A 52 2.24 -0.09 5.90
CA LEU A 52 2.31 0.49 7.24
C LEU A 52 3.78 0.73 7.65
N ASP A 53 4.72 -0.15 7.28
CA ASP A 53 6.15 0.05 7.53
C ASP A 53 6.68 1.28 6.79
N LEU A 54 6.29 1.48 5.52
CA LEU A 54 6.63 2.70 4.79
C LEU A 54 6.06 3.96 5.44
N CYS A 55 4.80 3.92 5.91
CA CYS A 55 4.20 5.03 6.63
C CYS A 55 4.97 5.33 7.93
N ILE A 56 5.26 4.31 8.74
CA ILE A 56 5.94 4.43 10.03
C ILE A 56 7.37 4.94 9.86
N ALA A 57 8.08 4.45 8.84
CA ALA A 57 9.43 4.91 8.48
C ALA A 57 9.44 6.30 7.81
N LYS A 58 8.26 6.88 7.52
CA LYS A 58 8.08 8.15 6.79
C LYS A 58 8.62 8.12 5.36
N GLU A 59 8.64 6.93 4.79
CA GLU A 59 9.15 6.62 3.45
C GLU A 59 8.03 6.60 2.40
N LEU A 60 6.76 6.66 2.78
CA LEU A 60 5.68 6.85 1.81
C LEU A 60 5.76 8.26 1.19
N GLU A 61 6.12 8.32 -0.09
CA GLU A 61 6.41 9.58 -0.80
C GLU A 61 5.21 10.13 -1.59
N GLU A 62 4.22 9.30 -1.86
CA GLU A 62 3.10 9.63 -2.73
C GLU A 62 1.76 9.16 -2.14
N PRO A 63 0.65 9.79 -2.54
CA PRO A 63 -0.68 9.37 -2.12
C PRO A 63 -0.96 7.91 -2.44
N PHE A 64 -1.70 7.23 -1.58
CA PHE A 64 -2.03 5.82 -1.71
C PHE A 64 -3.51 5.55 -1.38
N ASP A 65 -4.16 4.78 -2.26
CA ASP A 65 -5.58 4.46 -2.13
C ASP A 65 -5.80 3.27 -1.20
N PHE A 66 -5.72 3.53 0.11
CA PHE A 66 -5.99 2.53 1.15
C PHE A 66 -7.40 1.92 1.01
N ILE A 67 -8.40 2.72 0.64
CA ILE A 67 -9.78 2.26 0.46
C ILE A 67 -9.85 1.28 -0.72
N GLY A 68 -9.29 1.65 -1.86
CA GLY A 68 -9.21 0.80 -3.04
C GLY A 68 -8.40 -0.48 -2.81
N TYR A 69 -7.38 -0.41 -1.95
CA TYR A 69 -6.51 -1.53 -1.63
C TYR A 69 -7.15 -2.55 -0.68
N MET A 70 -7.75 -2.10 0.42
CA MET A 70 -8.21 -2.98 1.52
C MET A 70 -9.64 -2.72 2.00
N GLY A 71 -10.38 -1.80 1.36
CA GLY A 71 -11.69 -1.34 1.82
C GLY A 71 -12.73 -2.45 2.02
N ARG A 72 -12.68 -3.52 1.21
CA ARG A 72 -13.58 -4.66 1.36
C ARG A 72 -13.34 -5.43 2.66
N ILE A 73 -12.09 -5.77 2.96
CA ILE A 73 -11.74 -6.51 4.19
C ILE A 73 -11.97 -5.59 5.40
N MET A 74 -11.49 -4.36 5.33
CA MET A 74 -11.59 -3.39 6.42
C MET A 74 -13.04 -2.96 6.69
N GLY A 75 -13.90 -2.95 5.67
CA GLY A 75 -15.31 -2.60 5.77
C GLY A 75 -16.20 -3.78 6.15
N ASP A 76 -16.14 -4.88 5.40
CA ASP A 76 -17.08 -6.00 5.52
C ASP A 76 -16.70 -6.93 6.69
N HIS A 77 -15.41 -7.15 6.92
CA HIS A 77 -14.91 -8.12 7.91
C HIS A 77 -14.40 -7.46 9.18
N LEU A 78 -13.74 -6.30 9.06
CA LEU A 78 -13.11 -5.60 10.18
C LEU A 78 -13.75 -4.23 10.47
N GLY A 79 -15.00 -4.01 10.04
CA GLY A 79 -15.77 -2.79 10.24
C GLY A 79 -16.18 -2.51 11.70
N PHE A 80 -15.48 -3.09 12.67
CA PHE A 80 -15.77 -2.96 14.09
C PHE A 80 -15.56 -1.52 14.60
N PRO A 81 -16.38 -1.03 15.56
CA PRO A 81 -16.27 0.33 16.07
C PRO A 81 -14.90 0.70 16.65
N ASN A 82 -14.14 -0.27 17.15
CA ASN A 82 -12.81 -0.06 17.71
C ASN A 82 -11.70 -0.01 16.65
N ILE A 83 -11.94 -0.47 15.42
CA ILE A 83 -10.95 -0.46 14.31
C ILE A 83 -11.26 0.67 13.34
N ARG A 84 -12.53 0.81 12.99
CA ARG A 84 -13.02 1.68 11.92
C ARG A 84 -12.50 3.13 11.98
N PRO A 85 -12.49 3.83 13.13
CA PRO A 85 -11.99 5.22 13.18
C PRO A 85 -10.52 5.34 12.78
N TYR A 86 -9.68 4.38 13.20
CA TYR A 86 -8.26 4.37 12.89
C TYR A 86 -7.99 4.04 11.43
N TRP A 87 -8.81 3.16 10.85
CA TRP A 87 -8.78 2.86 9.42
C TRP A 87 -9.10 4.10 8.58
N TRP A 88 -10.21 4.79 8.88
CA TRP A 88 -10.61 5.98 8.11
C TRP A 88 -9.59 7.11 8.23
N ASN A 89 -9.04 7.34 9.42
CA ASN A 89 -7.98 8.32 9.60
C ASN A 89 -6.75 8.03 8.73
N LEU A 90 -6.32 6.75 8.64
CA LEU A 90 -5.22 6.36 7.76
C LEU A 90 -5.58 6.61 6.28
N CYS A 91 -6.80 6.26 5.86
CA CYS A 91 -7.27 6.52 4.49
C CYS A 91 -7.25 8.01 4.14
N ASP A 92 -7.72 8.87 5.06
CA ASP A 92 -7.77 10.31 4.85
C ASP A 92 -6.38 10.91 4.70
N LEU A 93 -5.44 10.52 5.57
CA LEU A 93 -4.04 10.94 5.49
C LEU A 93 -3.34 10.40 4.24
N GLY A 94 -3.69 9.18 3.82
CA GLY A 94 -3.16 8.53 2.61
C GLY A 94 -3.46 9.28 1.31
N ARG A 95 -4.48 10.16 1.29
CA ARG A 95 -4.76 11.03 0.13
C ARG A 95 -3.75 12.16 -0.06
N GLY A 96 -2.83 12.37 0.90
CA GLY A 96 -1.77 13.38 0.78
C GLY A 96 -2.30 14.82 0.78
N GLY A 97 -3.33 15.08 1.59
CA GLY A 97 -3.96 16.40 1.71
C GLY A 97 -4.90 16.78 0.56
N LEU A 98 -5.12 15.88 -0.40
CA LEU A 98 -6.14 16.05 -1.43
C LEU A 98 -7.53 15.83 -0.84
N THR A 99 -8.52 16.54 -1.39
CA THR A 99 -9.91 16.20 -1.15
C THR A 99 -10.20 14.80 -1.70
N GLU A 100 -11.27 14.17 -1.23
CA GLU A 100 -11.68 12.89 -1.77
C GLU A 100 -11.88 12.98 -3.30
N GLU A 101 -12.69 13.92 -3.78
CA GLU A 101 -12.97 14.12 -5.20
C GLU A 101 -11.69 14.31 -6.03
N ASP A 102 -10.77 15.17 -5.59
CA ASP A 102 -9.49 15.38 -6.28
C ASP A 102 -8.65 14.11 -6.32
N PHE A 103 -8.63 13.34 -5.22
CA PHE A 103 -7.87 12.10 -5.13
C PHE A 103 -8.38 11.04 -6.11
N TRP A 104 -9.70 10.87 -6.23
CA TRP A 104 -10.32 9.93 -7.18
C TRP A 104 -9.99 10.24 -8.64
N MET A 105 -9.67 11.49 -8.94
CA MET A 105 -9.25 11.93 -10.29
C MET A 105 -7.77 11.68 -10.58
N THR A 106 -6.96 11.31 -9.58
CA THR A 106 -5.54 11.01 -9.75
C THR A 106 -5.29 9.61 -10.31
N ASP A 107 -4.11 9.42 -10.93
CA ASP A 107 -3.65 8.11 -11.37
C ASP A 107 -3.43 7.15 -10.20
N PHE A 108 -3.10 7.66 -9.00
CA PHE A 108 -2.91 6.84 -7.80
C PHE A 108 -4.18 6.02 -7.48
N SER A 109 -5.35 6.66 -7.53
CA SER A 109 -6.62 5.99 -7.30
C SER A 109 -7.10 5.24 -8.55
N ARG A 110 -7.10 5.89 -9.72
CA ARG A 110 -7.65 5.31 -10.95
C ARG A 110 -6.93 4.05 -11.41
N LEU A 111 -5.60 4.04 -11.28
CA LEU A 111 -4.76 2.91 -11.68
C LEU A 111 -4.42 1.99 -10.49
N ARG A 112 -4.90 2.33 -9.28
CA ARG A 112 -4.62 1.59 -8.02
C ARG A 112 -3.14 1.29 -7.84
N LEU A 113 -2.31 2.32 -8.01
CA LEU A 113 -0.87 2.15 -7.99
C LEU A 113 -0.40 1.78 -6.59
N MET A 114 0.42 0.73 -6.48
CA MET A 114 1.19 0.46 -5.25
C MET A 114 2.15 1.63 -4.99
N PRO A 115 2.60 1.86 -3.74
CA PRO A 115 3.69 2.79 -3.47
C PRO A 115 4.90 2.46 -4.34
N LYS A 116 5.56 3.46 -4.93
CA LYS A 116 6.79 3.29 -5.73
C LYS A 116 7.81 2.34 -5.11
N GLN A 117 7.96 2.39 -3.80
CA GLN A 117 8.88 1.57 -3.00
C GLN A 117 8.55 0.07 -3.03
N LEU A 118 7.29 -0.28 -3.33
CA LEU A 118 6.79 -1.66 -3.41
C LEU A 118 6.48 -2.09 -4.85
N ARG A 119 6.66 -1.21 -5.84
CA ARG A 119 6.51 -1.60 -7.24
C ARG A 119 7.72 -2.45 -7.66
N PRO A 120 7.52 -3.46 -8.52
CA PRO A 120 8.66 -4.09 -9.17
C PRO A 120 9.45 -3.01 -9.90
N PRO A 121 10.80 -3.10 -9.93
CA PRO A 121 11.59 -2.22 -10.77
C PRO A 121 11.09 -2.34 -12.21
N PRO A 122 11.09 -1.24 -12.99
CA PRO A 122 10.69 -1.31 -14.39
C PRO A 122 11.49 -2.42 -15.07
N GLU A 123 10.80 -3.30 -15.79
CA GLU A 123 11.48 -4.33 -16.59
C GLU A 123 12.52 -3.64 -17.46
N TYR A 124 13.76 -4.12 -17.39
CA TYR A 124 14.83 -3.60 -18.22
C TYR A 124 14.45 -3.79 -19.69
N GLN A 125 14.12 -2.70 -20.36
CA GLN A 125 14.01 -2.65 -21.81
C GLN A 125 15.35 -2.13 -22.35
N PRO A 126 16.20 -2.98 -22.93
CA PRO A 126 17.44 -2.51 -23.54
C PRO A 126 17.11 -1.47 -24.62
N SER A 127 17.88 -0.39 -24.66
CA SER A 127 17.78 0.61 -25.72
C SER A 127 18.01 -0.03 -27.10
N GLU A 128 17.56 0.60 -28.20
CA GLU A 128 17.83 0.10 -29.56
C GLU A 128 19.32 -0.16 -29.79
N ALA A 129 20.19 0.70 -29.26
CA ALA A 129 21.63 0.55 -29.32
C ALA A 129 22.14 -0.70 -28.58
N GLU A 130 21.56 -1.02 -27.42
CA GLU A 130 21.88 -2.24 -26.67
C GLU A 130 21.30 -3.49 -27.31
N GLN A 131 20.09 -3.40 -27.90
CA GLN A 131 19.49 -4.48 -28.67
C GLN A 131 20.36 -4.83 -29.89
N GLU A 132 20.88 -3.81 -30.58
CA GLU A 132 21.76 -4.00 -31.74
C GLU A 132 23.12 -4.58 -31.33
N LYS A 133 23.66 -4.15 -30.18
CA LYS A 133 24.89 -4.71 -29.61
C LYS A 133 24.72 -6.18 -29.20
N ILE A 134 23.62 -6.52 -28.53
CA ILE A 134 23.27 -7.90 -28.14
C ILE A 134 23.08 -8.79 -29.38
N LYS A 135 22.42 -8.27 -30.42
CA LYS A 135 22.22 -8.97 -31.68
C LYS A 135 23.55 -9.27 -32.37
N ASN A 136 24.46 -8.29 -32.42
CA ASN A 136 25.79 -8.47 -33.00
C ASN A 136 26.63 -9.48 -32.20
N ASP A 137 26.62 -9.41 -30.87
CA ASP A 137 27.36 -10.33 -30.01
C ASP A 137 26.87 -11.79 -30.10
N LEU A 138 25.55 -12.01 -30.31
CA LEU A 138 24.98 -13.34 -30.52
C LEU A 138 25.35 -13.95 -31.88
N ILE A 139 25.52 -13.12 -32.91
CA ILE A 139 25.97 -13.55 -34.25
C ILE A 139 27.43 -14.00 -34.21
N PHE A 140 28.30 -13.31 -33.45
CA PHE A 140 29.72 -13.69 -33.33
C PHE A 140 29.96 -14.98 -32.51
N LYS A 141 29.06 -15.32 -31.56
CA LYS A 141 29.20 -16.54 -30.74
C LYS A 141 28.68 -17.82 -31.39
N SER A 142 27.95 -17.72 -32.50
CA SER A 142 27.36 -18.88 -33.19
C SER A 142 28.16 -19.33 -34.43
N GLY A 143 29.32 -18.73 -34.69
CA GLY A 143 30.20 -19.03 -35.84
C GLY A 143 31.61 -19.51 -35.51
N GLY A 144 31.86 -20.05 -34.31
CA GLY A 144 33.15 -20.58 -33.87
C GLY A 144 33.18 -22.10 -33.76
#